data_AF-A0A929A0N2-F1
#
_entry.id   AF-A0A929A0N2-F1
#
_cell.length_a   1.000
_cell.length_b   1.000
_cell.length_c   1.000
_cell.angle_alpha   90.00
_cell.angle_beta   90.00
_cell.angle_gamma   90.00
#
_symmetry.space_group_name_H-M   'P 1'
#
loop_
_entity.id
_entity.type
_entity.pdbx_description
1 polymer ?
#
loop_
_entity_poly.entity_id
_entity_poly.type
_entity_poly.pdbx_seq_one_letter_code
_entity_poly.pdbx_strand_id
1 'polypeptide(L)'
;TDVFINPTARSLWWSFPEEISFTKHILPIFQQFSDAQWVNYGFSVQFGYSAPFDFTNKVFLKKLSQIIPCQPANELKKDIYQEFRRQIYDQFRLPTQTEPKFQPDPNSPTVQLWPWMYGDTVQLGGAPQDANQYLCLTNTQLMMLEKWVEGDFTDDLELPEDDSTHVDISTLYHHTHSTLEQYPTAEQPLELDRAAMHFCLGGAFHPGCEMTWPMRHATMYRAPFRIRPRTDNNPESNYGVQLSHKEVMDDNGPLYFNAPGDITRWMAVPWQTDTSSCRSGYIPKYDPFLPTFWPARVPNHVLTQQDYETVMDPKKSKQERLEAFNRRAVWLRGLPGEYLDQIREMITEFGKLGIVEKREGPKDPDFPDVIYVESGVGYEEPESLLNNLLCEYIPSANEARYWRERQERLGGG
;
A
#
# COMPACT_ATOMS: atom_id res chain seq x y z
N THR A 1 -0.60 7.03 10.83
CA THR A 1 0.43 7.81 11.56
C THR A 1 1.44 8.51 10.66
N ASP A 2 1.82 7.91 9.54
CA ASP A 2 3.03 8.33 8.81
C ASP A 2 2.89 9.70 8.12
N VAL A 3 1.67 10.09 7.75
CA VAL A 3 1.32 11.46 7.32
C VAL A 3 1.72 12.53 8.32
N PHE A 4 1.58 12.23 9.61
CA PHE A 4 1.81 13.16 10.72
C PHE A 4 3.28 13.23 11.12
N ILE A 5 4.12 12.34 10.61
CA ILE A 5 5.54 12.17 10.95
C ILE A 5 6.46 12.71 9.83
N ASN A 6 5.88 13.23 8.73
CA ASN A 6 6.59 13.81 7.58
C ASN A 6 7.20 15.20 7.93
N PRO A 7 8.36 15.59 7.36
CA PRO A 7 9.04 16.89 7.58
C PRO A 7 8.19 18.15 7.74
N THR A 8 7.07 18.32 7.04
CA THR A 8 6.16 19.47 7.22
C THR A 8 5.50 19.50 8.60
N ALA A 9 5.29 18.35 9.23
CA ALA A 9 4.83 18.22 10.62
C ALA A 9 5.97 18.10 11.65
N ARG A 10 7.17 17.67 11.21
CA ARG A 10 8.37 17.58 12.07
C ARG A 10 8.82 18.91 12.66
N SER A 11 8.61 20.02 11.94
CA SER A 11 9.07 21.35 12.38
C SER A 11 8.41 21.83 13.69
N LEU A 12 7.35 21.17 14.16
CA LEU A 12 6.62 21.60 15.34
C LEU A 12 6.41 20.51 16.41
N TRP A 13 6.35 19.21 16.07
CA TRP A 13 5.70 18.25 16.98
C TRP A 13 6.27 16.82 17.07
N TRP A 14 7.13 16.36 16.14
CA TRP A 14 7.65 14.98 16.14
C TRP A 14 9.12 14.91 15.71
N SER A 15 9.95 14.27 16.52
CA SER A 15 11.39 14.07 16.24
C SER A 15 11.64 12.81 15.41
N PHE A 16 12.68 12.86 14.58
CA PHE A 16 13.24 11.66 13.98
C PHE A 16 13.77 10.74 15.09
N PRO A 17 13.58 9.41 15.03
CA PRO A 17 14.09 8.53 16.08
C PRO A 17 15.60 8.65 16.21
N GLU A 18 16.11 8.62 17.45
CA GLU A 18 17.54 8.63 17.71
C GLU A 18 18.21 7.33 17.24
N GLU A 19 17.48 6.20 17.32
CA GLU A 19 17.90 4.88 16.88
C GLU A 19 16.81 4.24 16.00
N ILE A 20 17.23 3.63 14.88
CA ILE A 20 16.33 2.95 13.95
C ILE A 20 16.26 1.46 14.32
N SER A 21 15.14 1.00 14.86
CA SER A 21 14.82 -0.45 14.96
C SER A 21 14.35 -1.04 13.62
N PHE A 22 14.81 -2.25 13.29
CA PHE A 22 14.35 -2.98 12.10
C PHE A 22 12.86 -3.33 12.18
N THR A 23 12.44 -3.98 13.27
CA THR A 23 11.04 -4.44 13.43
C THR A 23 10.03 -3.29 13.55
N LYS A 24 10.44 -2.15 14.13
CA LYS A 24 9.54 -1.00 14.36
C LYS A 24 9.47 -0.03 13.19
N HIS A 25 10.57 0.20 12.48
CA HIS A 25 10.63 1.28 11.48
C HIS A 25 10.81 0.78 10.04
N ILE A 26 11.40 -0.40 9.83
CA ILE A 26 11.73 -0.92 8.50
C ILE A 26 10.75 -2.01 8.07
N LEU A 27 10.58 -3.05 8.89
CA LEU A 27 9.69 -4.17 8.63
C LEU A 27 8.23 -3.77 8.30
N PRO A 28 7.60 -2.76 8.95
CA PRO A 28 6.24 -2.37 8.59
C PRO A 28 6.10 -1.84 7.15
N ILE A 29 7.17 -1.31 6.54
CA ILE A 29 7.15 -0.88 5.14
C ILE A 29 7.02 -2.10 4.23
N PHE A 30 7.84 -3.13 4.47
CA PHE A 30 7.82 -4.37 3.69
C PHE A 30 6.57 -5.21 3.94
N GLN A 31 6.07 -5.22 5.18
CA GLN A 31 4.86 -5.94 5.54
C GLN A 31 3.66 -5.51 4.70
N GLN A 32 3.54 -4.22 4.39
CA GLN A 32 2.43 -3.72 3.56
C GLN A 32 2.44 -4.31 2.14
N PHE A 33 3.61 -4.66 1.58
CA PHE A 33 3.71 -5.32 0.28
C PHE A 33 3.19 -6.76 0.36
N SER A 34 3.58 -7.50 1.40
CA SER A 34 3.09 -8.87 1.61
C SER A 34 1.62 -8.89 1.99
N ASP A 35 1.09 -7.95 2.77
CA ASP A 35 -0.35 -7.88 3.07
C ASP A 35 -1.19 -7.53 1.83
N ALA A 36 -0.66 -6.69 0.93
CA ALA A 36 -1.33 -6.33 -0.31
C ALA A 36 -1.58 -7.55 -1.24
N GLN A 37 -0.89 -8.69 -1.04
CA GLN A 37 -1.13 -9.92 -1.81
C GLN A 37 -2.59 -10.40 -1.76
N TRP A 38 -3.28 -10.08 -0.67
CA TRP A 38 -4.64 -10.56 -0.43
C TRP A 38 -5.72 -9.73 -1.11
N VAL A 39 -5.34 -8.54 -1.62
CA VAL A 39 -6.27 -7.54 -2.13
C VAL A 39 -5.87 -6.97 -3.50
N ASN A 40 -4.67 -7.29 -3.99
CA ASN A 40 -4.24 -6.97 -5.35
C ASN A 40 -3.36 -8.09 -5.94
N TYR A 41 -3.74 -8.58 -7.12
CA TYR A 41 -3.06 -9.70 -7.76
C TYR A 41 -1.64 -9.38 -8.24
N GLY A 42 -1.37 -8.15 -8.70
CA GLY A 42 -0.02 -7.74 -9.07
C GLY A 42 0.94 -7.80 -7.89
N PHE A 43 0.49 -7.36 -6.71
CA PHE A 43 1.27 -7.52 -5.47
C PHE A 43 1.43 -8.99 -5.07
N SER A 44 0.42 -9.84 -5.25
CA SER A 44 0.55 -11.25 -4.89
C SER A 44 1.60 -12.00 -5.69
N VAL A 45 1.74 -11.66 -6.98
CA VAL A 45 2.74 -12.29 -7.86
C VAL A 45 4.17 -11.97 -7.43
N GLN A 46 4.43 -10.77 -6.91
CA GLN A 46 5.78 -10.33 -6.58
C GLN A 46 6.15 -10.50 -5.09
N PHE A 47 5.18 -10.32 -4.19
CA PHE A 47 5.37 -10.20 -2.74
C PHE A 47 4.56 -11.20 -1.91
N GLY A 48 3.76 -12.03 -2.57
CA GLY A 48 2.94 -13.04 -1.90
C GLY A 48 3.74 -14.22 -1.37
N TYR A 49 3.03 -15.17 -0.78
CA TYR A 49 3.63 -16.41 -0.27
C TYR A 49 4.43 -17.14 -1.36
N SER A 50 5.70 -17.46 -1.07
CA SER A 50 6.67 -18.07 -2.00
C SER A 50 6.99 -17.26 -3.27
N ALA A 51 6.61 -15.98 -3.32
CA ALA A 51 6.96 -15.08 -4.41
C ALA A 51 8.43 -14.59 -4.32
N PRO A 52 8.98 -13.93 -5.36
CA PRO A 52 10.38 -13.50 -5.37
C PRO A 52 10.78 -12.59 -4.19
N PHE A 53 9.87 -11.73 -3.71
CA PHE A 53 10.07 -10.87 -2.55
C PHE A 53 9.07 -11.22 -1.44
N ASP A 54 9.02 -12.49 -1.06
CA ASP A 54 8.22 -12.93 0.09
C ASP A 54 8.84 -12.46 1.42
N PHE A 55 8.30 -11.36 1.95
CA PHE A 55 8.73 -10.81 3.23
C PHE A 55 8.25 -11.64 4.43
N THR A 56 7.41 -12.66 4.26
CA THR A 56 7.07 -13.59 5.35
C THR A 56 8.09 -14.71 5.48
N ASN A 57 8.98 -14.90 4.51
CA ASN A 57 9.98 -15.96 4.54
C ASN A 57 11.09 -15.66 5.57
N LYS A 58 11.30 -16.56 6.53
CA LYS A 58 12.26 -16.38 7.64
C LYS A 58 13.70 -16.16 7.15
N VAL A 59 14.13 -16.87 6.10
CA VAL A 59 15.48 -16.74 5.54
C VAL A 59 15.65 -15.39 4.84
N PHE A 60 14.64 -14.96 4.10
CA PHE A 60 14.65 -13.67 3.42
C PHE A 60 14.66 -12.51 4.43
N LEU A 61 13.76 -12.54 5.42
CA LEU A 61 13.73 -11.57 6.52
C LEU A 61 15.06 -11.45 7.24
N LYS A 62 15.69 -12.58 7.56
CA LYS A 62 16.96 -12.55 8.28
C LYS A 62 18.08 -11.89 7.48
N LYS A 63 18.09 -12.03 6.14
CA LYS A 63 19.02 -11.28 5.27
C LYS A 63 18.75 -9.78 5.25
N LEU A 64 17.49 -9.36 5.42
CA LEU A 64 17.13 -7.94 5.47
C LEU A 64 17.57 -7.29 6.79
N SER A 65 17.52 -8.03 7.89
CA SER A 65 17.82 -7.49 9.22
C SER A 65 19.28 -7.65 9.65
N GLN A 66 19.96 -8.72 9.22
CA GLN A 66 21.29 -9.04 9.73
C GLN A 66 22.35 -8.02 9.35
N ILE A 67 23.19 -7.71 10.33
CA ILE A 67 24.41 -6.91 10.18
C ILE A 67 25.60 -7.81 10.51
N ILE A 68 26.31 -8.29 9.49
CA ILE A 68 27.52 -9.10 9.65
C ILE A 68 28.72 -8.30 9.11
N PRO A 69 29.54 -7.70 9.98
CA PRO A 69 30.66 -6.85 9.57
C PRO A 69 31.64 -7.57 8.63
N CYS A 70 32.07 -6.89 7.57
CA CYS A 70 33.10 -7.41 6.68
C CYS A 70 34.44 -7.56 7.41
N GLN A 71 35.17 -8.66 7.17
CA GLN A 71 36.50 -8.91 7.71
C GLN A 71 37.48 -9.31 6.58
N PRO A 72 38.56 -8.53 6.32
CA PRO A 72 38.87 -7.24 6.95
C PRO A 72 37.82 -6.17 6.60
N ALA A 73 37.73 -5.12 7.43
CA ALA A 73 36.84 -3.99 7.16
C ALA A 73 37.15 -3.41 5.76
N ASN A 74 36.11 -3.22 4.96
CA ASN A 74 36.20 -2.65 3.61
C ASN A 74 35.49 -1.29 3.60
N GLU A 75 36.15 -0.26 3.07
CA GLU A 75 35.57 1.08 2.94
C GLU A 75 34.33 1.13 2.04
N LEU A 76 34.22 0.22 1.06
CA LEU A 76 33.09 0.14 0.14
C LEU A 76 31.89 -0.62 0.71
N LYS A 77 32.08 -1.47 1.72
CA LYS A 77 31.03 -2.34 2.26
C LYS A 77 31.24 -2.62 3.75
N LYS A 78 30.35 -2.09 4.59
CA LYS A 78 30.39 -2.22 6.06
C LYS A 78 30.02 -3.63 6.53
N ASP A 79 28.97 -4.23 5.96
CA ASP A 79 28.49 -5.56 6.29
C ASP A 79 28.08 -6.37 5.05
N ILE A 80 28.07 -7.70 5.14
CA ILE A 80 27.89 -8.59 3.98
C ILE A 80 26.54 -8.45 3.27
N TYR A 81 25.52 -7.85 3.91
CA TYR A 81 24.18 -7.67 3.34
C TYR A 81 23.89 -6.24 2.89
N GLN A 82 24.80 -5.28 3.11
CA GLN A 82 24.61 -3.88 2.70
C GLN A 82 24.19 -3.71 1.24
N GLU A 83 24.83 -4.40 0.30
CA GLU A 83 24.50 -4.30 -1.13
C GLU A 83 23.14 -4.92 -1.45
N PHE A 84 22.78 -6.00 -0.76
CA PHE A 84 21.46 -6.62 -0.90
C PHE A 84 20.35 -5.65 -0.44
N ARG A 85 20.55 -4.99 0.71
CA ARG A 85 19.65 -3.93 1.18
C ARG A 85 19.58 -2.76 0.20
N ARG A 86 20.72 -2.34 -0.36
CA ARG A 86 20.79 -1.29 -1.38
C ARG A 86 19.97 -1.63 -2.63
N GLN A 87 20.11 -2.83 -3.18
CA GLN A 87 19.35 -3.24 -4.37
C GLN A 87 17.84 -3.24 -4.16
N ILE A 88 17.39 -3.54 -2.94
CA ILE A 88 15.98 -3.43 -2.54
C ILE A 88 15.57 -1.96 -2.38
N TYR A 89 16.40 -1.14 -1.72
CA TYR A 89 16.17 0.30 -1.61
C TYR A 89 16.05 0.98 -2.97
N ASP A 90 16.90 0.60 -3.93
CA ASP A 90 16.90 1.14 -5.30
C ASP A 90 15.64 0.76 -6.10
N GLN A 91 14.81 -0.17 -5.60
CA GLN A 91 13.47 -0.41 -6.16
C GLN A 91 12.47 0.68 -5.76
N PHE A 92 12.70 1.41 -4.67
CA PHE A 92 11.76 2.43 -4.21
C PHE A 92 11.87 3.71 -5.03
N ARG A 93 10.70 4.29 -5.29
CA ARG A 93 10.59 5.61 -5.90
C ARG A 93 11.11 6.67 -4.93
N LEU A 94 12.06 7.47 -5.38
CA LEU A 94 12.54 8.65 -4.65
C LEU A 94 11.72 9.88 -5.05
N PRO A 95 11.48 10.82 -4.12
CA PRO A 95 10.68 12.01 -4.38
C PRO A 95 11.44 12.95 -5.31
N THR A 96 10.73 13.59 -6.22
CA THR A 96 11.28 14.75 -6.92
C THR A 96 11.33 15.95 -5.97
N GLN A 97 12.51 16.37 -5.51
CA GLN A 97 12.98 17.77 -5.60
C GLN A 97 14.23 18.10 -4.73
N THR A 98 15.01 19.07 -5.25
CA THR A 98 16.12 19.91 -4.70
C THR A 98 17.58 19.59 -5.06
N GLU A 99 17.94 18.38 -5.49
CA GLU A 99 19.30 18.07 -5.95
C GLU A 99 19.34 17.83 -7.47
N PRO A 100 20.14 18.58 -8.27
CA PRO A 100 20.26 18.41 -9.72
C PRO A 100 20.69 17.00 -10.17
N LYS A 101 21.22 16.18 -9.24
CA LYS A 101 21.77 14.85 -9.53
C LYS A 101 20.73 13.73 -9.59
N PHE A 102 19.51 13.97 -9.09
CA PHE A 102 18.45 12.98 -9.00
C PHE A 102 17.10 13.53 -9.48
N GLN A 103 17.10 14.35 -10.54
CA GLN A 103 15.86 14.61 -11.26
C GLN A 103 15.55 13.34 -12.07
N PRO A 104 14.52 12.56 -11.72
CA PRO A 104 14.04 11.53 -12.63
C PRO A 104 13.58 12.24 -13.90
N ASP A 105 14.03 11.74 -15.04
CA ASP A 105 13.51 12.15 -16.34
C ASP A 105 11.98 12.02 -16.29
N PRO A 106 11.21 13.08 -16.56
CA PRO A 106 9.75 13.00 -16.65
C PRO A 106 9.27 11.93 -17.64
N ASN A 107 10.13 11.52 -18.58
CA ASN A 107 9.88 10.46 -19.55
C ASN A 107 10.38 9.07 -19.10
N SER A 108 11.05 8.96 -17.95
CA SER A 108 11.47 7.67 -17.40
C SER A 108 10.27 6.99 -16.74
N PRO A 109 9.94 5.73 -17.10
CA PRO A 109 8.79 5.02 -16.56
C PRO A 109 9.03 4.60 -15.10
N THR A 110 8.89 5.56 -14.17
CA THR A 110 8.94 5.32 -12.71
C THR A 110 7.80 4.44 -12.22
N VAL A 111 6.83 4.10 -13.08
CA VAL A 111 5.72 3.18 -12.79
C VAL A 111 6.21 1.81 -12.30
N GLN A 112 7.41 1.38 -12.71
CA GLN A 112 8.02 0.11 -12.31
C GLN A 112 8.62 0.14 -10.90
N LEU A 113 8.84 1.32 -10.31
CA LEU A 113 9.39 1.47 -8.97
C LEU A 113 8.31 1.32 -7.90
N TRP A 114 8.72 0.90 -6.71
CA TRP A 114 7.85 0.65 -5.58
C TRP A 114 7.51 1.93 -4.82
N PRO A 115 6.30 1.99 -4.24
CA PRO A 115 5.19 1.06 -4.45
C PRO A 115 4.53 1.26 -5.83
N TRP A 116 3.93 0.18 -6.38
CA TRP A 116 3.17 0.21 -7.64
C TRP A 116 1.77 0.80 -7.45
N MET A 117 1.72 1.99 -6.88
CA MET A 117 0.49 2.70 -6.54
C MET A 117 0.43 4.05 -7.24
N TYR A 118 -0.78 4.49 -7.59
CA TYR A 118 -1.02 5.83 -8.10
C TYR A 118 -0.73 6.89 -7.03
N GLY A 119 -0.28 8.05 -7.49
CA GLY A 119 0.10 9.20 -6.65
C GLY A 119 -0.94 10.32 -6.69
N ASP A 120 -0.64 11.42 -6.00
CA ASP A 120 -1.59 12.52 -5.76
C ASP A 120 -2.01 13.26 -7.05
N THR A 121 -1.18 13.23 -8.09
CA THR A 121 -1.42 13.96 -9.36
C THR A 121 -1.80 13.03 -10.51
N VAL A 122 -2.20 11.79 -10.19
CA VAL A 122 -2.48 10.76 -11.19
C VAL A 122 -3.44 11.27 -12.27
N GLN A 123 -3.01 11.15 -13.53
CA GLN A 123 -3.86 11.34 -14.70
C GLN A 123 -4.11 9.98 -15.35
N LEU A 124 -5.38 9.58 -15.40
CA LEU A 124 -5.80 8.33 -16.01
C LEU A 124 -5.89 8.50 -17.55
N GLY A 125 -5.33 7.55 -18.31
CA GLY A 125 -5.38 7.56 -19.78
C GLY A 125 -4.44 8.53 -20.48
N GLY A 126 -3.60 9.27 -19.75
CA GLY A 126 -2.59 10.20 -20.27
C GLY A 126 -1.15 9.81 -19.92
N ALA A 127 -0.18 10.49 -20.53
CA ALA A 127 1.21 10.38 -20.08
C ALA A 127 1.37 11.07 -18.71
N PRO A 128 2.23 10.54 -17.81
CA PRO A 128 2.57 11.21 -16.55
C PRO A 128 3.01 12.65 -16.81
N GLN A 129 2.41 13.61 -16.11
CA GLN A 129 2.78 15.03 -16.22
C GLN A 129 3.88 15.42 -15.24
N ASP A 130 3.96 14.72 -14.11
CA ASP A 130 4.96 14.93 -13.08
C ASP A 130 5.24 13.62 -12.31
N ALA A 131 6.22 13.65 -11.42
CA ALA A 131 6.64 12.48 -10.67
C ALA A 131 5.68 12.06 -9.54
N ASN A 132 4.72 12.90 -9.17
CA ASN A 132 3.66 12.56 -8.21
C ASN A 132 2.50 11.79 -8.88
N GLN A 133 2.63 11.41 -10.15
CA GLN A 133 1.72 10.46 -10.82
C GLN A 133 1.64 9.13 -10.07
N TYR A 134 2.72 8.76 -9.37
CA TYR A 134 2.83 7.51 -8.61
C TYR A 134 3.29 7.78 -7.18
N LEU A 135 2.84 6.95 -6.23
CA LEU A 135 3.04 7.18 -4.80
C LEU A 135 4.52 7.08 -4.41
N CYS A 136 5.06 8.08 -3.72
CA CYS A 136 6.36 7.99 -3.08
C CYS A 136 6.19 7.77 -1.57
N LEU A 137 7.09 7.00 -0.96
CA LEU A 137 7.17 6.94 0.51
C LEU A 137 7.45 8.33 1.07
N THR A 138 7.10 8.54 2.34
CA THR A 138 7.44 9.80 3.00
C THR A 138 8.95 9.97 3.11
N ASN A 139 9.44 11.21 3.12
CA ASN A 139 10.86 11.49 3.38
C ASN A 139 11.35 10.83 4.68
N THR A 140 10.49 10.70 5.68
CA THR A 140 10.83 10.01 6.94
C THR A 140 11.12 8.53 6.73
N GLN A 141 10.23 7.83 6.02
CA GLN A 141 10.42 6.41 5.72
C GLN A 141 11.66 6.20 4.84
N LEU A 142 11.91 7.08 3.86
CA LEU A 142 13.10 7.00 3.02
C LEU A 142 14.39 7.23 3.81
N MET A 143 14.45 8.23 4.69
CA MET A 143 15.60 8.43 5.57
C MET A 143 15.85 7.22 6.49
N MET A 144 14.80 6.56 6.98
CA MET A 144 14.93 5.32 7.76
C MET A 144 15.47 4.18 6.90
N LEU A 145 15.01 4.05 5.65
CA LEU A 145 15.53 3.06 4.71
C LEU A 145 16.99 3.33 4.32
N GLU A 146 17.40 4.60 4.18
CA GLU A 146 18.81 4.96 3.96
C GLU A 146 19.70 4.50 5.12
N LYS A 147 19.27 4.75 6.36
CA LYS A 147 19.93 4.25 7.58
C LYS A 147 20.00 2.72 7.60
N TRP A 148 18.91 2.06 7.22
CA TRP A 148 18.86 0.60 7.06
C TRP A 148 19.87 0.09 6.03
N VAL A 149 19.97 0.71 4.85
CA VAL A 149 21.00 0.38 3.85
C VAL A 149 22.40 0.55 4.42
N GLU A 150 22.65 1.64 5.15
CA GLU A 150 23.94 1.93 5.78
C GLU A 150 24.35 0.97 6.89
N GLY A 151 23.43 0.12 7.37
CA GLY A 151 23.65 -0.71 8.55
C GLY A 151 23.60 0.08 9.86
N ASP A 152 23.02 1.29 9.84
CA ASP A 152 22.85 2.17 10.99
C ASP A 152 21.46 2.00 11.61
N PHE A 153 21.20 0.77 12.07
CA PHE A 153 19.94 0.35 12.66
C PHE A 153 20.17 -0.84 13.62
N THR A 154 19.23 -1.10 14.51
CA THR A 154 19.22 -2.25 15.43
C THR A 154 18.60 -3.46 14.73
N ASP A 155 19.36 -4.56 14.59
CA ASP A 155 18.81 -5.88 14.25
C ASP A 155 18.09 -6.46 15.47
N ASP A 156 16.87 -6.02 15.70
CA ASP A 156 15.99 -6.49 16.78
C ASP A 156 15.03 -7.59 16.32
N LEU A 157 15.30 -8.24 15.17
CA LEU A 157 14.45 -9.30 14.63
C LEU A 157 14.64 -10.62 15.39
N GLU A 158 13.60 -11.01 16.12
CA GLU A 158 13.48 -12.31 16.78
C GLU A 158 12.50 -13.21 16.01
N LEU A 159 13.00 -14.29 15.42
CA LEU A 159 12.19 -15.24 14.65
C LEU A 159 11.83 -16.45 15.52
N PRO A 160 10.59 -16.97 15.47
CA PRO A 160 10.23 -18.20 16.16
C PRO A 160 11.08 -19.41 15.74
N GLU A 161 11.52 -20.20 16.71
CA GLU A 161 12.33 -21.43 16.54
C GLU A 161 11.49 -22.66 16.13
N ASP A 162 10.38 -22.46 15.42
CA ASP A 162 9.58 -23.55 14.88
C ASP A 162 10.05 -23.96 13.45
N ASP A 163 9.57 -25.11 12.99
CA ASP A 163 9.93 -25.69 11.69
C ASP A 163 9.31 -24.95 10.49
N SER A 164 8.50 -23.90 10.71
CA SER A 164 7.89 -23.15 9.62
C SER A 164 8.96 -22.36 8.84
N THR A 165 8.78 -22.28 7.52
CA THR A 165 9.62 -21.46 6.65
C THR A 165 9.19 -20.00 6.62
N HIS A 166 7.96 -19.71 7.05
CA HIS A 166 7.33 -18.39 7.00
C HIS A 166 6.80 -17.97 8.37
N VAL A 167 6.66 -16.66 8.59
CA VAL A 167 6.20 -16.09 9.85
C VAL A 167 5.09 -15.08 9.61
N ASP A 168 4.09 -15.07 10.50
CA ASP A 168 3.12 -13.98 10.55
C ASP A 168 3.83 -12.74 11.10
N ILE A 169 4.19 -11.80 10.23
CA ILE A 169 4.93 -10.58 10.63
C ILE A 169 4.18 -9.77 11.69
N SER A 170 2.84 -9.88 11.78
CA SER A 170 2.09 -9.21 12.85
C SER A 170 2.51 -9.66 14.26
N THR A 171 3.15 -10.83 14.37
CA THR A 171 3.71 -11.36 15.62
C THR A 171 5.14 -10.91 15.90
N LEU A 172 5.84 -10.34 14.91
CA LEU A 172 7.24 -9.92 15.00
C LEU A 172 7.43 -8.50 15.50
N TYR A 173 6.36 -7.71 15.53
CA TYR A 173 6.41 -6.42 16.17
C TYR A 173 6.68 -6.66 17.66
N HIS A 174 7.78 -6.11 18.17
CA HIS A 174 8.01 -5.92 19.60
C HIS A 174 6.98 -4.94 20.16
N HIS A 175 5.71 -5.36 20.15
CA HIS A 175 4.77 -4.90 21.14
C HIS A 175 5.30 -5.49 22.44
N THR A 176 6.14 -4.72 23.12
CA THR A 176 6.48 -4.97 24.52
C THR A 176 5.21 -5.21 25.36
N HIS A 177 4.06 -4.78 24.84
CA HIS A 177 2.75 -4.80 25.45
C HIS A 177 1.67 -5.26 24.44
N SER A 178 1.08 -6.43 24.64
CA SER A 178 -0.06 -6.97 23.89
C SER A 178 -1.43 -6.39 24.31
N THR A 179 -1.47 -5.64 25.41
CA THR A 179 -2.67 -4.96 25.92
C THR A 179 -2.33 -3.53 26.32
N LEU A 180 -3.33 -2.64 26.32
CA LEU A 180 -3.12 -1.23 26.65
C LEU A 180 -2.56 -1.07 28.08
N GLU A 181 -3.02 -1.90 29.01
CA GLU A 181 -2.68 -1.85 30.44
C GLU A 181 -1.20 -2.16 30.72
N GLN A 182 -0.53 -2.83 29.78
CA GLN A 182 0.88 -3.15 29.89
C GLN A 182 1.78 -1.95 29.56
N TYR A 183 1.28 -0.96 28.80
CA TYR A 183 2.01 0.29 28.60
C TYR A 183 2.02 1.13 29.89
N PRO A 184 3.12 1.86 30.18
CA PRO A 184 3.12 2.88 31.22
C PRO A 184 1.93 3.83 31.04
N THR A 185 1.22 4.16 32.12
CA THR A 185 -0.02 4.96 32.05
C THR A 185 0.14 6.28 31.31
N ALA A 186 1.32 6.90 31.37
CA ALA A 186 1.62 8.13 30.64
C ALA A 186 1.69 7.95 29.11
N GLU A 187 1.97 6.75 28.62
CA GLU A 187 2.12 6.42 27.19
C GLU A 187 0.81 5.91 26.58
N GLN A 188 -0.09 5.34 27.39
CA GLN A 188 -1.37 4.79 26.93
C GLN A 188 -2.19 5.72 26.02
N PRO A 189 -2.32 7.05 26.29
CA PRO A 189 -3.07 7.94 25.41
C PRO A 189 -2.48 8.05 23.99
N LEU A 190 -1.15 8.04 23.86
CA LEU A 190 -0.49 8.12 22.56
C LEU A 190 -0.69 6.82 21.76
N GLU A 191 -0.69 5.67 22.44
CA GLU A 191 -0.96 4.39 21.79
C GLU A 191 -2.42 4.25 21.34
N LEU A 192 -3.37 4.84 22.07
CA LEU A 192 -4.75 4.98 21.60
C LEU A 192 -4.85 5.87 20.36
N ASP A 193 -4.16 7.01 20.35
CA ASP A 193 -4.09 7.90 19.17
C ASP A 193 -3.48 7.16 17.96
N ARG A 194 -2.40 6.39 18.18
CA ARG A 194 -1.75 5.57 17.15
C ARG A 194 -2.72 4.52 16.62
N ALA A 195 -3.37 3.75 17.49
CA ALA A 195 -4.28 2.68 17.11
C ALA A 195 -5.46 3.19 16.26
N ALA A 196 -6.04 4.33 16.64
CA ALA A 196 -7.13 4.95 15.88
C ALA A 196 -6.71 5.34 14.45
N MET A 197 -5.46 5.77 14.27
CA MET A 197 -4.93 6.27 13.00
C MET A 197 -4.13 5.24 12.21
N HIS A 198 -3.89 4.04 12.76
CA HIS A 198 -3.09 2.99 12.14
C HIS A 198 -3.77 2.47 10.87
N PHE A 199 -5.09 2.41 10.91
CA PHE A 199 -5.89 1.89 9.81
C PHE A 199 -6.18 2.96 8.74
N CYS A 200 -6.16 4.25 9.06
CA CYS A 200 -6.40 5.28 8.05
C CYS A 200 -5.29 5.35 7.00
N LEU A 201 -5.66 5.58 5.74
CA LEU A 201 -4.68 5.75 4.66
C LEU A 201 -3.82 7.00 4.85
N GLY A 202 -2.53 6.86 4.51
CA GLY A 202 -1.57 7.98 4.52
C GLY A 202 -1.38 8.69 3.17
N GLY A 203 -1.96 8.14 2.11
CA GLY A 203 -1.74 8.58 0.74
C GLY A 203 -1.80 7.41 -0.24
N ALA A 204 -1.82 7.65 -1.55
CA ALA A 204 -1.93 8.97 -2.18
C ALA A 204 -3.28 9.66 -1.90
N PHE A 205 -3.44 10.93 -2.28
CA PHE A 205 -4.65 11.71 -2.08
C PHE A 205 -5.17 12.29 -3.41
N HIS A 206 -6.15 11.62 -4.01
CA HIS A 206 -6.79 11.97 -5.29
C HIS A 206 -8.33 11.68 -5.33
N PRO A 207 -9.20 12.19 -4.44
CA PRO A 207 -9.08 12.33 -2.96
C PRO A 207 -8.79 10.96 -2.29
N GLY A 208 -9.00 10.72 -0.99
CA GLY A 208 -8.58 9.46 -0.32
C GLY A 208 -9.71 8.44 -0.07
N CYS A 209 -9.64 7.66 1.02
CA CYS A 209 -10.78 6.88 1.53
C CYS A 209 -11.43 7.56 2.76
N GLU A 210 -10.75 7.62 3.91
CA GLU A 210 -11.33 8.19 5.13
C GLU A 210 -11.19 9.71 5.21
N MET A 211 -10.04 10.22 4.75
CA MET A 211 -9.62 11.61 4.80
C MET A 211 -8.67 11.88 3.61
N THR A 212 -8.25 13.13 3.42
CA THR A 212 -7.40 13.52 2.28
C THR A 212 -6.30 14.51 2.66
N TRP A 213 -5.68 15.13 1.65
CA TRP A 213 -4.46 15.94 1.73
C TRP A 213 -4.42 17.06 2.79
N PRO A 214 -5.53 17.70 3.25
CA PRO A 214 -5.47 18.66 4.36
C PRO A 214 -4.81 18.09 5.61
N MET A 215 -4.95 16.79 5.85
CA MET A 215 -4.34 16.11 6.99
C MET A 215 -2.80 16.17 7.02
N ARG A 216 -2.15 16.48 5.89
CA ARG A 216 -0.68 16.70 5.79
C ARG A 216 -0.23 18.09 6.24
N HIS A 217 -1.16 19.01 6.52
CA HIS A 217 -0.83 20.39 6.90
C HIS A 217 -0.77 20.54 8.42
N ALA A 218 0.39 20.97 8.93
CA ALA A 218 0.60 21.18 10.37
C ALA A 218 -0.36 22.23 10.98
N THR A 219 -0.84 23.16 10.16
CA THR A 219 -1.81 24.22 10.53
C THR A 219 -3.14 23.65 11.02
N MET A 220 -3.52 22.46 10.57
CA MET A 220 -4.73 21.74 11.00
C MET A 220 -4.68 21.32 12.47
N TYR A 221 -3.50 21.37 13.11
CA TYR A 221 -3.28 20.87 14.45
C TYR A 221 -2.88 21.98 15.43
N ARG A 222 -3.30 21.82 16.69
CA ARG A 222 -2.88 22.67 17.81
C ARG A 222 -1.81 22.03 18.70
N ALA A 223 -1.65 20.72 18.57
CA ALA A 223 -0.66 19.85 19.25
C ALA A 223 -0.56 18.53 18.44
N PRO A 224 0.43 17.65 18.68
CA PRO A 224 0.52 16.37 17.98
C PRO A 224 -0.80 15.61 18.07
N PHE A 225 -1.33 15.16 16.93
CA PHE A 225 -2.60 14.42 16.84
C PHE A 225 -3.82 15.13 17.46
N ARG A 226 -3.80 16.47 17.58
CA ARG A 226 -4.93 17.27 18.10
C ARG A 226 -5.36 18.30 17.07
N ILE A 227 -6.50 18.05 16.43
CA ILE A 227 -7.12 18.99 15.48
C ILE A 227 -7.36 20.35 16.15
N ARG A 228 -7.06 21.41 15.42
CA ARG A 228 -7.26 22.80 15.83
C ARG A 228 -8.75 23.16 15.63
N PRO A 229 -9.52 23.40 16.71
CA PRO A 229 -10.94 23.65 16.60
C PRO A 229 -11.23 25.07 16.10
N ARG A 230 -12.32 25.23 15.37
CA ARG A 230 -12.94 26.52 15.07
C ARG A 230 -13.63 27.08 16.31
N THR A 231 -13.58 28.40 16.47
CA THR A 231 -14.24 29.14 17.55
C THR A 231 -14.98 30.33 16.95
N ASP A 232 -15.87 30.96 17.71
CA ASP A 232 -16.63 32.14 17.27
C ASP A 232 -15.74 33.31 16.81
N ASN A 233 -14.50 33.38 17.31
CA ASN A 233 -13.53 34.41 16.91
C ASN A 233 -12.88 34.14 15.55
N ASN A 234 -12.98 32.92 15.02
CA ASN A 234 -12.36 32.49 13.76
C ASN A 234 -13.41 31.84 12.84
N PRO A 235 -14.46 32.58 12.43
CA PRO A 235 -15.50 32.03 11.58
C PRO A 235 -14.93 31.56 10.24
N GLU A 236 -15.66 30.69 9.56
CA GLU A 236 -15.28 30.26 8.22
C GLU A 236 -15.37 31.43 7.23
N SER A 237 -14.33 31.55 6.40
CA SER A 237 -14.29 32.52 5.31
C SER A 237 -15.27 32.11 4.21
N ASN A 238 -15.97 33.07 3.61
CA ASN A 238 -16.76 32.81 2.41
C ASN A 238 -15.82 32.76 1.20
N TYR A 239 -15.60 31.56 0.65
CA TYR A 239 -14.74 31.33 -0.52
C TYR A 239 -15.47 31.56 -1.86
N GLY A 240 -16.73 32.00 -1.85
CA GLY A 240 -17.51 32.20 -3.07
C GLY A 240 -17.88 30.89 -3.78
N VAL A 241 -17.96 30.93 -5.12
CA VAL A 241 -18.39 29.79 -5.94
C VAL A 241 -17.25 28.86 -6.36
N GLN A 242 -16.00 29.27 -6.11
CA GLN A 242 -14.81 28.52 -6.48
C GLN A 242 -13.72 28.74 -5.43
N LEU A 243 -13.22 27.64 -4.87
CA LEU A 243 -12.09 27.67 -3.96
C LEU A 243 -10.78 27.63 -4.75
N SER A 244 -9.97 28.66 -4.64
CA SER A 244 -8.66 28.76 -5.29
C SER A 244 -7.53 28.26 -4.39
N HIS A 245 -6.41 27.85 -5.00
CA HIS A 245 -5.21 27.46 -4.24
C HIS A 245 -4.71 28.58 -3.31
N LYS A 246 -4.84 29.85 -3.72
CA LYS A 246 -4.46 31.00 -2.90
C LYS A 246 -5.29 31.08 -1.62
N GLU A 247 -6.60 30.91 -1.71
CA GLU A 247 -7.50 30.94 -0.54
C GLU A 247 -7.29 29.72 0.37
N VAL A 248 -7.00 28.56 -0.24
CA VAL A 248 -6.65 27.34 0.50
C VAL A 248 -5.43 27.56 1.40
N MET A 249 -4.41 28.24 0.88
CA MET A 249 -3.13 28.44 1.54
C MET A 249 -3.06 29.72 2.39
N ASP A 250 -4.15 30.50 2.47
CA ASP A 250 -4.22 31.71 3.29
C ASP A 250 -4.22 31.37 4.79
N ASP A 251 -3.76 32.29 5.64
CA ASP A 251 -3.70 32.13 7.10
C ASP A 251 -5.10 32.04 7.75
N ASN A 252 -6.13 32.57 7.07
CA ASN A 252 -7.55 32.38 7.42
C ASN A 252 -8.25 31.38 6.49
N GLY A 253 -7.46 30.57 5.79
CA GLY A 253 -7.91 29.55 4.87
C GLY A 253 -8.50 28.32 5.56
N PRO A 254 -9.01 27.37 4.75
CA PRO A 254 -9.68 26.16 5.22
C PRO A 254 -8.75 25.15 5.92
N LEU A 255 -7.45 25.41 6.00
CA LEU A 255 -6.42 24.51 6.54
C LEU A 255 -5.98 24.85 7.97
N TYR A 256 -6.62 25.79 8.64
CA TYR A 256 -6.23 26.24 9.99
C TYR A 256 -7.24 25.80 11.06
N PHE A 257 -8.46 26.30 11.00
CA PHE A 257 -9.48 26.06 12.03
C PHE A 257 -10.55 25.10 11.50
N ASN A 258 -10.96 24.14 12.32
CA ASN A 258 -11.82 23.04 11.90
C ASN A 258 -13.10 22.96 12.72
N ALA A 259 -14.24 22.92 12.04
CA ALA A 259 -15.58 22.66 12.58
C ALA A 259 -16.05 21.24 12.22
N PRO A 260 -17.16 20.74 12.79
CA PRO A 260 -17.77 19.48 12.34
C PRO A 260 -17.99 19.47 10.82
N GLY A 261 -17.45 18.45 10.14
CA GLY A 261 -17.50 18.31 8.67
C GLY A 261 -16.24 18.74 7.92
N ASP A 262 -15.35 19.55 8.51
CA ASP A 262 -14.20 20.14 7.79
C ASP A 262 -13.14 19.13 7.33
N ILE A 263 -13.07 17.96 7.98
CA ILE A 263 -12.16 16.88 7.60
C ILE A 263 -12.68 16.12 6.37
N THR A 264 -13.99 15.85 6.30
CA THR A 264 -14.59 14.96 5.31
C THR A 264 -15.25 15.71 4.14
N ARG A 265 -15.41 17.03 4.20
CA ARG A 265 -16.00 17.84 3.12
C ARG A 265 -15.27 17.78 1.78
N TRP A 266 -14.03 17.29 1.79
CA TRP A 266 -13.17 17.17 0.63
C TRP A 266 -13.36 15.87 -0.16
N MET A 267 -14.10 14.91 0.42
CA MET A 267 -14.31 13.58 -0.15
C MET A 267 -15.48 13.60 -1.14
N ALA A 268 -15.62 12.57 -1.98
CA ALA A 268 -16.78 12.50 -2.88
C ALA A 268 -18.11 12.41 -2.12
N VAL A 269 -19.14 12.97 -2.76
CA VAL A 269 -20.50 12.96 -2.25
C VAL A 269 -21.41 12.36 -3.33
N PRO A 270 -21.94 11.14 -3.14
CA PRO A 270 -21.69 10.23 -2.01
C PRO A 270 -20.36 9.47 -2.13
N TRP A 271 -19.78 9.01 -1.01
CA TRP A 271 -18.47 8.36 -0.96
C TRP A 271 -18.40 7.02 -1.73
N GLN A 272 -19.55 6.38 -1.94
CA GLN A 272 -19.67 5.17 -2.77
C GLN A 272 -19.11 5.36 -4.18
N THR A 273 -19.21 6.58 -4.74
CA THR A 273 -18.69 6.84 -6.10
C THR A 273 -17.17 6.75 -6.15
N ASP A 274 -16.46 7.22 -5.11
CA ASP A 274 -15.01 7.06 -4.98
C ASP A 274 -14.65 5.58 -4.86
N THR A 275 -15.41 4.81 -4.08
CA THR A 275 -15.17 3.36 -3.90
C THR A 275 -15.26 2.59 -5.22
N SER A 276 -16.31 2.84 -6.02
CA SER A 276 -16.44 2.20 -7.33
C SER A 276 -15.33 2.57 -8.32
N SER A 277 -14.64 3.69 -8.11
CA SER A 277 -13.59 4.22 -8.99
C SER A 277 -12.18 4.03 -8.43
N CYS A 278 -12.03 3.49 -7.23
CA CYS A 278 -10.74 3.18 -6.61
C CYS A 278 -10.25 1.79 -7.03
N ARG A 279 -9.80 1.65 -8.28
CA ARG A 279 -9.37 0.37 -8.87
C ARG A 279 -7.87 0.30 -9.17
N SER A 280 -7.49 -0.66 -10.00
CA SER A 280 -6.13 -0.86 -10.51
C SER A 280 -6.12 -1.08 -12.02
N GLY A 281 -4.95 -0.95 -12.64
CA GLY A 281 -4.77 -1.31 -14.05
C GLY A 281 -5.37 -0.32 -15.04
N TYR A 282 -5.49 0.97 -14.69
CA TYR A 282 -5.99 2.00 -15.62
C TYR A 282 -5.05 2.30 -16.80
N ILE A 283 -3.87 1.67 -16.85
CA ILE A 283 -2.88 1.84 -17.90
C ILE A 283 -2.71 0.49 -18.61
N PRO A 284 -3.60 0.13 -19.58
CA PRO A 284 -3.63 -1.20 -20.19
C PRO A 284 -2.31 -1.67 -20.82
N LYS A 285 -1.50 -0.73 -21.30
CA LYS A 285 -0.18 -1.02 -21.89
C LYS A 285 0.88 -1.44 -20.88
N TYR A 286 0.68 -1.13 -19.61
CA TYR A 286 1.64 -1.42 -18.56
C TYR A 286 1.35 -2.77 -17.92
N ASP A 287 0.21 -2.90 -17.25
CA ASP A 287 -0.19 -4.12 -16.56
C ASP A 287 -1.71 -4.07 -16.29
N PRO A 288 -2.44 -5.19 -16.41
CA PRO A 288 -3.90 -5.22 -16.16
C PRO A 288 -4.28 -5.11 -14.68
N PHE A 289 -3.35 -5.35 -13.75
CA PHE A 289 -3.57 -5.36 -12.30
C PHE A 289 -2.85 -4.22 -11.56
N LEU A 290 -1.96 -3.51 -12.24
CA LEU A 290 -1.13 -2.44 -11.69
C LEU A 290 -1.05 -1.22 -12.62
N PRO A 291 -0.76 -0.02 -12.10
CA PRO A 291 -0.73 0.33 -10.67
C PRO A 291 -2.12 0.28 -10.03
N THR A 292 -2.17 0.42 -8.70
CA THR A 292 -3.42 0.43 -7.93
C THR A 292 -3.58 1.71 -7.10
N PHE A 293 -4.82 2.08 -6.75
CA PHE A 293 -5.10 3.10 -5.74
C PHE A 293 -4.88 2.56 -4.32
N TRP A 294 -5.94 2.27 -3.55
CA TRP A 294 -5.83 1.88 -2.12
C TRP A 294 -6.40 0.47 -1.87
N PRO A 295 -5.72 -0.60 -2.33
CA PRO A 295 -6.27 -1.96 -2.28
C PRO A 295 -6.52 -2.45 -0.84
N ALA A 296 -5.79 -1.92 0.14
CA ALA A 296 -5.99 -2.25 1.56
C ALA A 296 -7.35 -1.78 2.12
N ARG A 297 -8.00 -0.79 1.47
CA ARG A 297 -9.33 -0.29 1.85
C ARG A 297 -10.41 -0.64 0.84
N VAL A 298 -10.05 -0.67 -0.44
CA VAL A 298 -10.93 -1.02 -1.55
C VAL A 298 -10.24 -2.12 -2.36
N PRO A 299 -10.44 -3.41 -2.00
CA PRO A 299 -9.78 -4.51 -2.68
C PRO A 299 -10.01 -4.47 -4.19
N ASN A 300 -8.99 -4.87 -4.96
CA ASN A 300 -9.14 -5.00 -6.41
C ASN A 300 -9.37 -6.45 -6.80
N HIS A 301 -8.58 -7.36 -6.21
CA HIS A 301 -8.57 -8.78 -6.53
C HIS A 301 -8.47 -9.60 -5.25
N VAL A 302 -9.35 -10.58 -5.08
CA VAL A 302 -9.53 -11.33 -3.83
C VAL A 302 -9.56 -12.83 -4.09
N LEU A 303 -9.21 -13.63 -3.07
CA LEU A 303 -9.44 -15.07 -3.08
C LEU A 303 -10.90 -15.35 -2.69
N THR A 304 -11.64 -16.05 -3.54
CA THR A 304 -13.06 -16.36 -3.27
C THR A 304 -13.21 -17.42 -2.19
N GLN A 305 -14.37 -17.45 -1.53
CA GLN A 305 -14.73 -18.54 -0.61
C GLN A 305 -14.66 -19.92 -1.30
N GLN A 306 -15.06 -20.02 -2.57
CA GLN A 306 -15.02 -21.27 -3.34
C GLN A 306 -13.59 -21.73 -3.63
N ASP A 307 -12.69 -20.81 -4.00
CA ASP A 307 -11.27 -21.14 -4.19
C ASP A 307 -10.64 -21.54 -2.86
N TYR A 308 -10.97 -20.85 -1.76
CA TYR A 308 -10.52 -21.24 -0.41
C TYR A 308 -10.97 -22.66 -0.05
N GLU A 309 -12.23 -23.02 -0.25
CA GLU A 309 -12.73 -24.39 -0.03
C GLU A 309 -11.96 -25.43 -0.85
N THR A 310 -11.60 -25.08 -2.10
CA THR A 310 -10.77 -25.93 -2.95
C THR A 310 -9.36 -26.10 -2.38
N VAL A 311 -8.72 -25.01 -1.93
CA VAL A 311 -7.39 -25.03 -1.30
C VAL A 311 -7.38 -25.91 -0.05
N MET A 312 -8.46 -25.88 0.73
CA MET A 312 -8.60 -26.62 1.99
C MET A 312 -8.97 -28.11 1.80
N ASP A 313 -9.47 -28.53 0.63
CA ASP A 313 -9.89 -29.91 0.40
C ASP A 313 -8.69 -30.85 0.10
N PRO A 314 -8.30 -31.74 1.03
CA PRO A 314 -7.18 -32.65 0.82
C PRO A 314 -7.46 -33.74 -0.23
N LYS A 315 -8.70 -33.88 -0.71
CA LYS A 315 -9.06 -34.82 -1.78
C LYS A 315 -8.77 -34.25 -3.17
N LYS A 316 -8.61 -32.93 -3.29
CA LYS A 316 -8.22 -32.27 -4.53
C LYS A 316 -6.74 -32.49 -4.79
N SER A 317 -6.38 -32.56 -6.07
CA SER A 317 -4.98 -32.67 -6.45
C SER A 317 -4.21 -31.41 -6.02
N LYS A 318 -2.90 -31.56 -5.75
CA LYS A 318 -2.02 -30.42 -5.45
C LYS A 318 -2.11 -29.34 -6.53
N GLN A 319 -2.21 -29.73 -7.80
CA GLN A 319 -2.36 -28.79 -8.91
C GLN A 319 -3.66 -27.99 -8.81
N GLU A 320 -4.83 -28.64 -8.63
CA GLU A 320 -6.11 -27.93 -8.49
C GLU A 320 -6.11 -26.96 -7.31
N ARG A 321 -5.50 -27.36 -6.18
CA ARG A 321 -5.38 -26.53 -4.98
C ARG A 321 -4.47 -25.32 -5.23
N LEU A 322 -3.34 -25.52 -5.90
CA LEU A 322 -2.43 -24.42 -6.28
C LEU A 322 -3.08 -23.47 -7.29
N GLU A 323 -3.82 -23.99 -8.27
CA GLU A 323 -4.57 -23.18 -9.23
C GLU A 323 -5.63 -22.33 -8.52
N ALA A 324 -6.40 -22.91 -7.60
CA ALA A 324 -7.36 -22.17 -6.77
C ALA A 324 -6.66 -21.12 -5.90
N PHE A 325 -5.56 -21.47 -5.23
CA PHE A 325 -4.80 -20.52 -4.40
C PHE A 325 -4.20 -19.36 -5.20
N ASN A 326 -3.92 -19.52 -6.49
CA ASN A 326 -3.37 -18.46 -7.33
C ASN A 326 -4.46 -17.71 -8.13
N ARG A 327 -5.69 -18.23 -8.19
CA ARG A 327 -6.82 -17.55 -8.83
C ARG A 327 -7.25 -16.36 -7.98
N ARG A 328 -7.46 -15.19 -8.59
CA ARG A 328 -8.05 -14.04 -7.92
C ARG A 328 -9.25 -13.55 -8.73
N ALA A 329 -10.34 -13.27 -8.03
CA ALA A 329 -11.54 -12.68 -8.58
C ALA A 329 -11.49 -11.16 -8.43
N VAL A 330 -12.00 -10.41 -9.42
CA VAL A 330 -12.21 -8.98 -9.28
C VAL A 330 -13.24 -8.74 -8.17
N TRP A 331 -12.91 -7.90 -7.20
CA TRP A 331 -13.79 -7.65 -6.05
C TRP A 331 -15.12 -7.01 -6.46
N LEU A 332 -15.08 -6.15 -7.50
CA LEU A 332 -16.24 -5.46 -8.07
C LEU A 332 -16.95 -6.25 -9.18
N ARG A 333 -16.69 -7.56 -9.33
CA ARG A 333 -17.22 -8.38 -10.42
C ARG A 333 -18.74 -8.42 -10.50
N GLY A 334 -19.45 -8.22 -9.38
CA GLY A 334 -20.91 -8.23 -9.33
C GLY A 334 -21.59 -6.95 -9.83
N LEU A 335 -20.86 -5.86 -10.08
CA LEU A 335 -21.49 -4.62 -10.55
C LEU A 335 -21.91 -4.73 -12.03
N PRO A 336 -23.13 -4.29 -12.40
CA PRO A 336 -23.64 -4.42 -13.77
C PRO A 336 -23.20 -3.24 -14.65
N GLY A 337 -23.24 -3.48 -15.97
CA GLY A 337 -23.14 -2.43 -16.98
C GLY A 337 -21.77 -1.75 -17.04
N GLU A 338 -21.78 -0.53 -17.58
CA GLU A 338 -20.57 0.27 -17.80
C GLU A 338 -20.26 1.17 -16.59
N TYR A 339 -19.17 1.95 -16.66
CA TYR A 339 -18.68 2.79 -15.57
C TYR A 339 -19.76 3.57 -14.78
N LEU A 340 -20.68 4.27 -15.46
CA LEU A 340 -21.72 5.06 -14.78
C LEU A 340 -22.84 4.20 -14.16
N ASP A 341 -23.10 3.02 -14.72
CA ASP A 341 -24.05 2.07 -14.15
C ASP A 341 -23.46 1.46 -12.88
N GLN A 342 -22.18 1.11 -12.90
CA GLN A 342 -21.45 0.58 -11.75
C GLN A 342 -21.37 1.61 -10.61
N ILE A 343 -21.14 2.89 -10.91
CA ILE A 343 -21.21 3.97 -9.91
C ILE A 343 -22.60 4.03 -9.28
N ARG A 344 -23.65 3.98 -10.09
CA ARG A 344 -25.03 4.07 -9.61
C ARG A 344 -25.38 2.87 -8.72
N GLU A 345 -24.98 1.68 -9.15
CA GLU A 345 -25.21 0.44 -8.39
C GLU A 345 -24.47 0.48 -7.05
N MET A 346 -23.23 1.00 -7.02
CA MET A 346 -22.46 1.10 -5.78
C MET A 346 -23.18 1.94 -4.70
N ILE A 347 -23.95 2.95 -5.10
CA ILE A 347 -24.70 3.80 -4.15
C ILE A 347 -25.76 2.98 -3.39
N THR A 348 -26.41 2.04 -4.06
CA THR A 348 -27.51 1.25 -3.48
C THR A 348 -27.06 -0.11 -2.95
N GLU A 349 -26.03 -0.71 -3.55
CA GLU A 349 -25.65 -2.10 -3.37
C GLU A 349 -24.28 -2.31 -2.72
N PHE A 350 -23.59 -1.27 -2.25
CA PHE A 350 -22.29 -1.38 -1.57
C PHE A 350 -22.27 -2.51 -0.52
N GLY A 351 -23.35 -2.66 0.26
CA GLY A 351 -23.47 -3.67 1.31
C GLY A 351 -23.52 -5.12 0.82
N LYS A 352 -23.58 -5.38 -0.49
CA LYS A 352 -23.51 -6.72 -1.09
C LYS A 352 -22.09 -7.16 -1.41
N LEU A 353 -21.10 -6.26 -1.37
CA LEU A 353 -19.71 -6.63 -1.63
C LEU A 353 -19.15 -7.49 -0.49
N GLY A 354 -18.27 -8.43 -0.85
CA GLY A 354 -17.62 -9.29 0.14
C GLY A 354 -16.61 -8.52 0.98
N ILE A 355 -16.36 -9.00 2.20
CA ILE A 355 -15.33 -8.48 3.10
C ILE A 355 -14.18 -9.49 3.13
N VAL A 356 -12.93 -9.01 3.11
CA VAL A 356 -11.76 -9.88 3.20
C VAL A 356 -11.49 -10.23 4.67
N GLU A 357 -11.54 -11.51 5.00
CA GLU A 357 -11.43 -12.02 6.37
C GLU A 357 -10.24 -12.99 6.52
N LYS A 358 -9.56 -12.92 7.67
CA LYS A 358 -8.51 -13.87 8.04
C LYS A 358 -9.13 -15.26 8.28
N ARG A 359 -8.57 -16.29 7.65
CA ARG A 359 -8.94 -17.71 7.77
C ARG A 359 -7.69 -18.55 7.97
N GLU A 360 -7.86 -19.75 8.52
CA GLU A 360 -6.79 -20.73 8.62
C GLU A 360 -6.46 -21.30 7.24
N GLY A 361 -5.18 -21.46 6.92
CA GLY A 361 -4.73 -22.19 5.74
C GLY A 361 -4.55 -23.68 6.03
N PRO A 362 -4.32 -24.50 4.98
CA PRO A 362 -4.10 -25.93 5.16
C PRO A 362 -2.73 -26.15 5.80
N LYS A 363 -2.58 -27.23 6.58
CA LYS A 363 -1.28 -27.66 7.13
C LYS A 363 -0.42 -28.35 6.08
N ASP A 364 -0.06 -27.58 5.06
CA ASP A 364 0.63 -28.01 3.85
C ASP A 364 1.67 -26.95 3.45
N PRO A 365 2.97 -27.30 3.30
CA PRO A 365 4.05 -26.35 2.98
C PRO A 365 3.84 -25.51 1.71
N ASP A 366 3.00 -25.98 0.78
CA ASP A 366 2.71 -25.28 -0.47
C ASP A 366 1.79 -24.05 -0.28
N PHE A 367 1.20 -23.87 0.89
CA PHE A 367 0.25 -22.80 1.19
C PHE A 367 0.60 -22.13 2.53
N PRO A 368 0.23 -20.85 2.74
CA PRO A 368 0.44 -20.19 4.02
C PRO A 368 -0.49 -20.73 5.10
N ASP A 369 -0.05 -20.68 6.36
CA ASP A 369 -0.85 -21.04 7.54
C ASP A 369 -2.10 -20.18 7.75
N VAL A 370 -2.11 -18.99 7.13
CA VAL A 370 -3.19 -18.03 7.17
C VAL A 370 -3.50 -17.59 5.75
N ILE A 371 -4.78 -17.58 5.41
CA ILE A 371 -5.29 -17.12 4.13
C ILE A 371 -6.32 -16.01 4.39
N TYR A 372 -6.29 -14.95 3.61
CA TYR A 372 -7.33 -13.93 3.64
C TYR A 372 -8.31 -14.19 2.49
N VAL A 373 -9.59 -14.31 2.83
CA VAL A 373 -10.65 -14.83 1.95
C VAL A 373 -11.78 -13.84 1.88
N GLU A 374 -12.32 -13.60 0.69
CA GLU A 374 -13.56 -12.87 0.53
C GLU A 374 -14.72 -13.64 1.18
N SER A 375 -15.49 -12.95 2.03
CA SER A 375 -16.73 -13.46 2.58
C SER A 375 -17.73 -13.77 1.45
N GLY A 376 -18.84 -14.44 1.79
CA GLY A 376 -19.96 -14.55 0.86
C GLY A 376 -20.41 -13.18 0.35
N VAL A 377 -20.80 -13.12 -0.93
CA VAL A 377 -21.30 -11.92 -1.60
C VAL A 377 -22.83 -11.90 -1.63
N GLY A 378 -23.41 -10.69 -1.64
CA GLY A 378 -24.87 -10.47 -1.63
C GLY A 378 -25.50 -10.38 -3.03
N TYR A 379 -24.78 -10.83 -4.07
CA TYR A 379 -25.21 -10.80 -5.47
C TYR A 379 -24.99 -12.18 -6.12
N GLU A 380 -25.64 -12.41 -7.26
CA GLU A 380 -25.37 -13.59 -8.09
C GLU A 380 -24.00 -13.44 -8.75
N GLU A 381 -23.10 -14.40 -8.52
CA GLU A 381 -21.76 -14.33 -9.09
C GLU A 381 -21.81 -14.42 -10.63
N PRO A 382 -21.10 -13.54 -11.34
CA PRO A 382 -21.02 -13.63 -12.80
C PRO A 382 -20.25 -14.88 -13.23
N GLU A 383 -20.44 -15.31 -14.49
CA GLU A 383 -19.73 -16.46 -15.07
C GLU A 383 -18.21 -16.28 -15.04
N SER A 384 -17.73 -15.05 -15.28
CA SER A 384 -16.31 -14.71 -15.24
C SER A 384 -15.94 -14.03 -13.93
N LEU A 385 -14.99 -14.61 -13.20
CA LEU A 385 -14.37 -13.97 -12.02
C LEU A 385 -13.56 -12.72 -12.37
N LEU A 386 -13.24 -12.52 -13.66
CA LEU A 386 -12.55 -11.33 -14.17
C LEU A 386 -13.52 -10.25 -14.66
N ASN A 387 -14.84 -10.43 -14.48
CA ASN A 387 -15.80 -9.39 -14.84
C ASN A 387 -15.43 -8.06 -14.16
N ASN A 388 -15.56 -6.95 -14.91
CA ASN A 388 -15.14 -5.60 -14.51
C ASN A 388 -13.64 -5.39 -14.30
N LEU A 389 -12.77 -6.30 -14.75
CA LEU A 389 -11.35 -6.00 -14.92
C LEU A 389 -11.21 -4.89 -15.97
N LEU A 390 -10.63 -3.75 -15.59
CA LEU A 390 -10.59 -2.57 -16.46
C LEU A 390 -9.82 -2.77 -17.75
N CYS A 391 -8.83 -3.66 -17.71
CA CYS A 391 -7.93 -3.93 -18.82
C CYS A 391 -7.74 -5.43 -18.94
N GLU A 392 -8.43 -6.07 -19.88
CA GLU A 392 -7.93 -7.32 -20.42
C GLU A 392 -6.80 -6.96 -21.39
N TYR A 393 -5.55 -7.33 -21.08
CA TYR A 393 -4.48 -7.20 -22.07
C TYR A 393 -4.74 -8.19 -23.19
N ILE A 394 -5.38 -7.72 -24.26
CA ILE A 394 -5.48 -8.44 -25.53
C ILE A 394 -4.33 -7.92 -26.40
N PRO A 395 -3.20 -8.66 -26.53
CA PRO A 395 -2.10 -8.23 -27.37
C PRO A 395 -2.61 -7.97 -28.78
N SER A 396 -2.29 -6.81 -29.34
CA SER A 396 -2.65 -6.52 -30.72
C SER A 396 -2.06 -7.58 -31.65
N ALA A 397 -2.68 -7.85 -32.80
CA ALA A 397 -2.15 -8.80 -33.78
C ALA A 397 -0.68 -8.51 -34.16
N ASN A 398 -0.29 -7.22 -34.12
CA ASN A 398 1.08 -6.76 -34.38
C ASN A 398 2.04 -7.07 -33.22
N GLU A 399 1.60 -6.95 -31.97
CA GLU A 399 2.42 -7.33 -30.79
C GLU A 399 2.57 -8.85 -30.69
N ALA A 400 1.49 -9.61 -30.90
CA ALA A 400 1.54 -11.07 -30.96
C ALA A 400 2.45 -11.56 -32.11
N ARG A 401 2.53 -10.81 -33.21
CA ARG A 401 3.47 -11.06 -34.30
C ARG A 401 4.91 -10.71 -33.91
N TYR A 402 5.15 -9.54 -33.29
CA TYR A 402 6.47 -9.15 -32.80
C TYR A 402 7.06 -10.19 -31.84
N TRP A 403 6.26 -10.68 -30.88
CA TRP A 403 6.71 -11.69 -29.92
C TRP A 403 7.01 -13.03 -30.58
N ARG A 404 6.21 -13.47 -31.55
CA ARG A 404 6.50 -14.67 -32.38
C ARG A 404 7.79 -14.52 -33.16
N GLU A 405 7.95 -13.42 -33.91
CA GLU A 405 9.17 -13.14 -34.68
C GLU A 405 10.41 -12.98 -33.79
N ARG A 406 10.25 -12.51 -32.54
CA ARG A 406 11.33 -12.44 -31.56
C ARG A 406 11.70 -13.83 -31.03
N GLN A 407 10.73 -14.69 -30.75
CA GLN A 407 11.00 -16.07 -30.33
C GLN A 407 11.66 -16.88 -31.45
N GLU A 408 11.24 -16.71 -32.70
CA GLU A 408 11.87 -17.34 -33.87
C GLU A 408 13.33 -16.89 -34.05
N ARG A 409 13.63 -15.60 -33.79
CA ARG A 409 15.00 -15.08 -33.81
C ARG A 409 15.88 -15.60 -32.68
N LEU A 410 15.30 -15.92 -31.53
CA LEU A 410 16.02 -16.39 -30.34
C LEU A 410 16.13 -17.92 -30.25
N GLY A 411 15.21 -18.66 -30.90
CA GLY A 411 15.20 -20.14 -30.95
C GLY A 411 15.94 -20.75 -32.14
N GLY A 412 16.60 -19.92 -32.97
CA GLY A 412 17.39 -20.35 -34.12
C GLY A 412 18.90 -20.43 -33.87
N GLY A 413 19.31 -20.96 -32.71
CA GLY A 413 20.71 -21.16 -32.31
C GLY A 413 21.01 -22.62 -32.03
#